data_AF-A0ABD0XRS1-F1
#
_entry.id   AF-A0ABD0XRS1-F1
#
_cell.length_a   1.000
_cell.length_b   1.000
_cell.length_c   1.000
_cell.angle_alpha   90.00
_cell.angle_beta   90.00
_cell.angle_gamma   90.00
#
_symmetry.space_group_name_H-M   'P 1'
#
loop_
_entity.id
_entity.type
_entity.pdbx_description
1 polymer ?
#
loop_
_entity_poly.entity_id
_entity_poly.type
_entity_poly.pdbx_seq_one_letter_code
_entity_poly.pdbx_strand_id
1 'polypeptide(L)'
;MEEVSVAALAGVFPTASIVSEPIAPSSPSLLKCFWDYQNKDVIVAHYNYTGKLQTDRYREGLKPEAIVFLVICVLIVLENAVVLIAIWTNKKFHLPMYYLLGNLTLSDLLAGVTYMANIIMSGPNTLKLTPILWFLREGGVFITLAASVISLLAIAIERHVTMVTMRPYHGAKKGRMLWLIGGSWALAGLMGVLPVLGWNCMCRLNQCSTVLPLYAKSYIMCCVSVFSAVLLAIVVLYVRVFRIVRANTQRQRLSGAKGSLRKGMARKSQKYMALLKTVTIVLGVFIVCWLPLFLLLGLDSFCLTRGCPLLLKADYFLGVAMVNSLLNPIIYTLTSKDMRRAILKLLCRPCLMTKDGQVKRIGIPFLECSFSKTEATLPKLEGLETTISSGNNITTPSPIKALYPKLFKV
;
A
#
# COMPACT_ATOMS: atom_id res chain seq x y z
N MET A 1 -2.62 48.78 -79.44
CA MET A 1 -3.19 50.14 -79.47
C MET A 1 -4.56 50.01 -78.85
N GLU A 2 -4.60 50.24 -77.53
CA GLU A 2 -5.07 51.53 -76.95
C GLU A 2 -6.60 51.54 -76.93
N GLU A 3 -7.33 51.95 -75.91
CA GLU A 3 -7.11 52.39 -74.53
C GLU A 3 -8.56 52.69 -74.03
N VAL A 4 -8.89 52.34 -72.77
CA VAL A 4 -9.52 53.26 -71.76
C VAL A 4 -10.89 53.92 -72.12
N SER A 5 -11.98 53.97 -71.34
CA SER A 5 -12.24 53.96 -69.90
C SER A 5 -13.76 53.95 -69.60
N VAL A 6 -14.11 53.51 -68.38
CA VAL A 6 -15.10 54.07 -67.42
C VAL A 6 -16.62 53.80 -67.56
N ALA A 7 -17.14 53.37 -66.38
CA ALA A 7 -18.48 53.50 -65.80
C ALA A 7 -19.56 52.44 -66.12
N ALA A 8 -19.79 51.54 -65.16
CA ALA A 8 -21.07 50.87 -64.99
C ALA A 8 -21.45 50.86 -63.49
N LEU A 9 -22.61 51.44 -63.20
CA LEU A 9 -23.30 51.43 -61.92
C LEU A 9 -24.42 50.37 -61.95
N ALA A 10 -24.59 49.70 -60.82
CA ALA A 10 -25.78 49.03 -60.31
C ALA A 10 -26.19 47.65 -60.90
N GLY A 11 -25.92 46.61 -60.10
CA GLY A 11 -27.01 45.77 -59.57
C GLY A 11 -27.15 44.36 -60.13
N VAL A 12 -27.27 43.41 -59.19
CA VAL A 12 -27.74 42.00 -59.28
C VAL A 12 -26.63 40.97 -59.06
N PHE A 13 -26.51 40.51 -57.81
CA PHE A 13 -25.84 39.27 -57.42
C PHE A 13 -26.91 38.21 -57.10
N PRO A 14 -26.81 36.97 -57.61
CA PRO A 14 -27.69 35.88 -57.19
C PRO A 14 -27.15 35.16 -55.95
N THR A 15 -28.11 34.76 -55.13
CA THR A 15 -28.12 33.97 -53.89
C THR A 15 -27.11 32.81 -53.81
N ALA A 16 -26.22 32.85 -52.81
CA ALA A 16 -25.52 31.67 -52.29
C ALA A 16 -26.29 31.10 -51.09
N SER A 17 -26.74 29.86 -51.24
CA SER A 17 -27.35 29.03 -50.21
C SER A 17 -26.38 28.76 -49.06
N ILE A 18 -26.81 29.15 -47.84
CA ILE A 18 -26.11 28.92 -46.57
C ILE A 18 -26.13 27.41 -46.29
N VAL A 19 -24.96 26.77 -46.39
CA VAL A 19 -24.72 25.45 -45.80
C VAL A 19 -24.46 25.67 -44.31
N SER A 20 -25.36 25.19 -43.48
CA SER A 20 -25.23 25.19 -42.01
C SER A 20 -24.05 24.31 -41.62
N GLU A 21 -22.97 24.91 -41.13
CA GLU A 21 -21.93 24.16 -40.40
C GLU A 21 -22.53 23.52 -39.13
N PRO A 22 -22.11 22.31 -38.75
CA PRO A 22 -22.56 21.71 -37.50
C PRO A 22 -21.98 22.49 -36.33
N ILE A 23 -22.88 23.07 -35.53
CA ILE A 23 -22.62 23.73 -34.26
C ILE A 23 -21.75 22.81 -33.38
N ALA A 24 -20.52 23.24 -33.09
CA ALA A 24 -19.69 22.62 -32.07
C ALA A 24 -20.49 22.54 -30.75
N PRO A 25 -20.51 21.40 -30.04
CA PRO A 25 -21.31 21.29 -28.83
C PRO A 25 -20.82 22.32 -27.82
N SER A 26 -21.73 23.24 -27.45
CA SER A 26 -21.51 24.22 -26.41
C SER A 26 -20.98 23.51 -25.16
N SER A 27 -19.88 24.04 -24.61
CA SER A 27 -19.33 23.59 -23.34
C SER A 27 -20.48 23.51 -22.33
N PRO A 28 -20.79 22.33 -21.76
CA PRO A 28 -21.88 22.23 -20.81
C PRO A 28 -21.61 23.20 -19.65
N SER A 29 -22.62 23.99 -19.29
CA SER A 29 -22.49 24.94 -18.20
C SER A 29 -22.04 24.21 -16.94
N LEU A 30 -21.07 24.79 -16.21
CA LEU A 30 -20.47 24.18 -15.02
C LEU A 30 -21.54 23.80 -13.96
N LEU A 31 -22.62 24.58 -13.91
CA LEU A 31 -23.84 24.32 -13.14
C LEU A 31 -24.57 23.04 -13.57
N LYS A 32 -24.71 22.77 -14.87
CA LYS A 32 -25.34 21.53 -15.38
C LYS A 32 -24.52 20.30 -15.00
N CYS A 33 -23.19 20.36 -15.14
CA CYS A 33 -22.31 19.29 -14.70
C CYS A 33 -22.40 19.04 -13.17
N PHE A 34 -22.71 20.05 -12.35
CA PHE A 34 -22.89 19.87 -10.90
C PHE A 34 -24.21 19.16 -10.56
N TRP A 35 -25.32 19.49 -11.23
CA TRP A 35 -26.60 18.79 -11.06
C TRP A 35 -26.52 17.32 -11.49
N ASP A 36 -25.73 17.03 -12.52
CA ASP A 36 -25.49 15.68 -13.00
C ASP A 36 -24.85 14.76 -11.94
N TYR A 37 -24.17 15.29 -10.93
CA TYR A 37 -23.61 14.47 -9.82
C TYR A 37 -24.67 13.79 -8.95
N GLN A 38 -25.89 14.31 -8.92
CA GLN A 38 -27.00 13.73 -8.18
C GLN A 38 -27.94 12.92 -9.07
N ASN A 39 -27.81 13.05 -10.40
CA ASN A 39 -28.66 12.34 -11.34
C ASN A 39 -28.14 10.91 -11.60
N LYS A 40 -28.99 9.93 -11.31
CA LYS A 40 -28.67 8.49 -11.48
C LYS A 40 -28.57 8.09 -12.95
N ASP A 41 -29.30 8.75 -13.84
CA ASP A 41 -29.35 8.44 -15.27
C ASP A 41 -27.96 8.58 -15.93
N VAL A 42 -27.10 9.41 -15.35
CA VAL A 42 -25.73 9.60 -15.81
C VAL A 42 -24.93 8.30 -15.72
N ILE A 43 -25.11 7.50 -14.66
CA ILE A 43 -24.45 6.20 -14.54
C ILE A 43 -24.90 5.29 -15.68
N VAL A 44 -26.20 5.21 -15.95
CA VAL A 44 -26.75 4.37 -17.02
C VAL A 44 -26.17 4.78 -18.37
N ALA A 45 -26.10 6.09 -18.66
CA ALA A 45 -25.54 6.60 -19.92
C ALA A 45 -24.06 6.22 -20.10
N HIS A 46 -23.23 6.37 -19.06
CA HIS A 46 -21.80 6.04 -19.11
C HIS A 46 -21.56 4.53 -19.24
N TYR A 47 -22.32 3.72 -18.51
CA TYR A 47 -22.24 2.26 -18.58
C TYR A 47 -22.74 1.71 -19.92
N ASN A 48 -23.74 2.36 -20.53
CA ASN A 48 -24.19 2.03 -21.87
C ASN A 48 -23.11 2.39 -22.91
N TYR A 49 -22.55 3.60 -22.84
CA TYR A 49 -21.50 4.06 -23.76
C TYR A 49 -20.28 3.12 -23.77
N THR A 50 -19.80 2.74 -22.58
CA THR A 50 -18.66 1.80 -22.44
C THR A 50 -18.97 0.36 -22.86
N GLY A 51 -20.24 0.03 -23.12
CA GLY A 51 -20.68 -1.32 -23.49
C GLY A 51 -20.82 -2.27 -22.30
N LYS A 52 -20.64 -1.79 -21.06
CA LYS A 52 -20.77 -2.59 -19.84
C LYS A 52 -22.21 -3.01 -19.54
N LEU A 53 -23.20 -2.19 -19.92
CA LEU A 53 -24.61 -2.46 -19.64
C LEU A 53 -25.16 -3.70 -20.37
N GLN A 54 -24.54 -4.10 -21.49
CA GLN A 54 -24.95 -5.28 -22.28
C GLN A 54 -24.55 -6.61 -21.62
N THR A 55 -23.75 -6.58 -20.55
CA THR A 55 -23.37 -7.79 -19.83
C THR A 55 -24.46 -8.20 -18.83
N ASP A 56 -24.77 -9.50 -18.74
CA ASP A 56 -25.78 -10.07 -17.83
C ASP A 56 -25.55 -9.72 -16.35
N ARG A 57 -24.32 -9.29 -16.02
CA ARG A 57 -23.88 -8.85 -14.69
C ARG A 57 -24.78 -7.78 -14.05
N TYR A 58 -25.38 -6.89 -14.83
CA TYR A 58 -26.22 -5.81 -14.29
C TYR A 58 -27.72 -6.13 -14.33
N ARG A 59 -28.08 -7.32 -14.83
CA ARG A 59 -29.45 -7.82 -14.95
C ARG A 59 -29.74 -8.96 -13.97
N GLU A 60 -28.75 -9.81 -13.71
CA GLU A 60 -28.86 -10.93 -12.77
C GLU A 60 -28.32 -10.57 -11.38
N GLY A 61 -28.72 -11.37 -10.37
CA GLY A 61 -28.35 -11.19 -8.97
C GLY A 61 -26.89 -11.48 -8.64
N LEU A 62 -26.60 -11.64 -7.35
CA LEU A 62 -25.23 -11.85 -6.85
C LEU A 62 -24.67 -13.19 -7.37
N LYS A 63 -23.57 -13.13 -8.14
CA LYS A 63 -22.93 -14.33 -8.71
C LYS A 63 -22.10 -15.10 -7.67
N PRO A 64 -21.88 -16.42 -7.83
CA PRO A 64 -21.06 -17.21 -6.92
C PRO A 64 -19.65 -16.66 -6.70
N GLU A 65 -19.03 -16.07 -7.74
CA GLU A 65 -17.69 -15.48 -7.64
C GLU A 65 -17.67 -14.26 -6.70
N ALA A 66 -18.75 -13.47 -6.70
CA ALA A 66 -18.89 -12.32 -5.81
C ALA A 66 -19.03 -12.75 -4.34
N ILE A 67 -19.68 -13.90 -4.07
CA ILE A 67 -19.78 -14.48 -2.73
C ILE A 67 -18.38 -14.88 -2.23
N VAL A 68 -17.57 -15.53 -3.08
CA VAL A 68 -16.19 -15.91 -2.75
C VAL A 68 -15.35 -14.66 -2.42
N PHE A 69 -15.43 -13.61 -3.24
CA PHE A 69 -14.71 -12.36 -2.97
C PHE A 69 -15.19 -11.67 -1.69
N LEU A 70 -16.48 -11.76 -1.35
CA LEU A 70 -17.01 -11.20 -0.10
C LEU A 70 -16.46 -11.94 1.13
N VAL A 71 -16.37 -13.27 1.08
CA VAL A 71 -15.71 -14.07 2.13
C VAL A 71 -14.25 -13.66 2.28
N ILE A 72 -13.53 -13.46 1.17
CA ILE A 72 -12.14 -12.98 1.19
C ILE A 72 -12.05 -11.59 1.84
N CYS A 73 -12.97 -10.67 1.56
CA CYS A 73 -12.99 -9.35 2.20
C CYS A 73 -13.16 -9.43 3.72
N VAL A 74 -14.05 -10.31 4.19
CA VAL A 74 -14.24 -10.55 5.63
C VAL A 74 -12.94 -11.08 6.26
N LEU A 75 -12.26 -12.03 5.60
CA LEU A 75 -10.96 -12.53 6.08
C LEU A 75 -9.90 -11.41 6.14
N ILE A 76 -9.80 -10.57 5.10
CA ILE A 76 -8.88 -9.42 5.07
C ILE A 76 -9.12 -8.50 6.27
N VAL A 77 -10.37 -8.15 6.55
CA VAL A 77 -10.72 -7.27 7.68
C VAL A 77 -10.35 -7.92 9.00
N LEU A 78 -10.71 -9.18 9.21
CA LEU A 78 -10.44 -9.90 10.46
C LEU A 78 -8.94 -10.07 10.71
N GLU A 79 -8.18 -10.53 9.72
CA GLU A 79 -6.74 -10.78 9.86
C GLU A 79 -5.97 -9.49 10.14
N ASN A 80 -6.25 -8.42 9.38
CA ASN A 80 -5.59 -7.13 9.60
C ASN A 80 -6.02 -6.48 10.92
N ALA A 81 -7.27 -6.67 11.38
CA ALA A 81 -7.70 -6.22 12.70
C ALA A 81 -6.92 -6.93 13.82
N VAL A 82 -6.73 -8.24 13.72
CA VAL A 82 -5.93 -9.01 14.69
C VAL A 82 -4.49 -8.51 14.74
N VAL A 83 -3.86 -8.24 13.59
CA VAL A 83 -2.49 -7.68 13.56
C VAL A 83 -2.45 -6.30 14.20
N LEU A 84 -3.42 -5.42 13.89
CA LEU A 84 -3.48 -4.07 14.43
C LEU A 84 -3.65 -4.08 15.96
N ILE A 85 -4.52 -4.95 16.48
CA ILE A 85 -4.70 -5.17 17.92
C ILE A 85 -3.41 -5.73 18.57
N ALA A 86 -2.71 -6.65 17.90
CA ALA A 86 -1.42 -7.17 18.38
C ALA A 86 -0.34 -6.10 18.49
N ILE A 87 -0.30 -5.16 17.54
CA ILE A 87 0.60 -4.01 17.58
C ILE A 87 0.23 -3.08 18.74
N TRP A 88 -1.05 -2.76 18.91
CA TRP A 88 -1.50 -1.80 19.92
C TRP A 88 -1.36 -2.33 21.37
N THR A 89 -1.60 -3.62 21.58
CA THR A 89 -1.57 -4.22 22.92
C THR A 89 -0.16 -4.48 23.44
N ASN A 90 0.84 -4.62 22.56
CA ASN A 90 2.18 -5.04 22.96
C ASN A 90 3.16 -3.87 23.04
N LYS A 91 3.54 -3.49 24.26
CA LYS A 91 4.48 -2.38 24.51
C LYS A 91 5.84 -2.54 23.79
N LYS A 92 6.25 -3.77 23.47
CA LYS A 92 7.49 -4.05 22.70
C LYS A 92 7.40 -3.58 21.24
N PHE A 93 6.21 -3.32 20.73
CA PHE A 93 5.97 -2.85 19.38
C PHE A 93 5.78 -1.33 19.29
N HIS A 94 6.10 -0.56 20.34
CA HIS A 94 6.11 0.90 20.25
C HIS A 94 7.40 1.49 19.65
N LEU A 95 8.12 0.72 18.84
CA LEU A 95 9.24 1.24 18.05
C LEU A 95 8.73 1.91 16.76
N PRO A 96 9.42 2.93 16.24
CA PRO A 96 9.01 3.71 15.05
C PRO A 96 8.55 2.86 13.85
N MET A 97 9.28 1.79 13.56
CA MET A 97 8.97 0.80 12.51
C MET A 97 7.55 0.22 12.60
N TYR A 98 7.08 -0.09 13.81
CA TYR A 98 5.79 -0.74 14.01
C TYR A 98 4.61 0.24 13.88
N TYR A 99 4.83 1.55 14.03
CA TYR A 99 3.80 2.55 13.71
C TYR A 99 3.53 2.60 12.20
N LEU A 100 4.58 2.53 11.38
CA LEU A 100 4.42 2.45 9.91
C LEU A 100 3.80 1.11 9.49
N LEU A 101 4.18 0.01 10.14
CA LEU A 101 3.53 -1.29 9.93
C LEU A 101 2.05 -1.25 10.33
N GLY A 102 1.71 -0.61 11.45
CA GLY A 102 0.33 -0.38 11.88
C GLY A 102 -0.47 0.42 10.86
N ASN A 103 0.13 1.47 10.27
CA ASN A 103 -0.51 2.24 9.20
C ASN A 103 -0.81 1.40 7.97
N LEU A 104 0.14 0.55 7.56
CA LEU A 104 -0.05 -0.39 6.45
C LEU A 104 -1.18 -1.40 6.74
N THR A 105 -1.23 -1.97 7.94
CA THR A 105 -2.32 -2.88 8.33
C THR A 105 -3.68 -2.16 8.42
N LEU A 106 -3.69 -0.88 8.80
CA LEU A 106 -4.91 -0.07 8.81
C LEU A 106 -5.40 0.22 7.39
N SER A 107 -4.49 0.55 6.46
CA SER A 107 -4.87 0.77 5.06
C SER A 107 -5.37 -0.50 4.39
N ASP A 108 -4.78 -1.67 4.69
CA ASP A 108 -5.26 -2.98 4.21
C ASP A 108 -6.62 -3.37 4.81
N LEU A 109 -6.84 -3.11 6.10
CA LEU A 109 -8.14 -3.32 6.75
C LEU A 109 -9.23 -2.48 6.08
N LEU A 110 -8.94 -1.19 5.87
CA LEU A 110 -9.86 -0.29 5.18
C LEU A 110 -10.06 -0.69 3.71
N ALA A 111 -9.03 -1.22 3.03
CA ALA A 111 -9.18 -1.80 1.70
C ALA A 111 -10.18 -2.97 1.70
N GLY A 112 -10.11 -3.86 2.69
CA GLY A 112 -11.11 -4.93 2.86
C GLY A 112 -12.54 -4.41 3.01
N VAL A 113 -12.73 -3.33 3.78
CA VAL A 113 -14.04 -2.67 3.94
C VAL A 113 -14.51 -2.03 2.63
N THR A 114 -13.62 -1.33 1.90
CA THR A 114 -13.97 -0.69 0.63
C THR A 114 -14.25 -1.71 -0.48
N TYR A 115 -13.52 -2.82 -0.55
CA TYR A 115 -13.80 -3.93 -1.46
C TYR A 115 -15.15 -4.58 -1.15
N MET A 116 -15.44 -4.83 0.12
CA MET A 116 -16.73 -5.39 0.55
C MET A 116 -17.88 -4.47 0.14
N ALA A 117 -17.76 -3.16 0.41
CA ALA A 117 -18.75 -2.18 -0.03
C ALA A 117 -18.87 -2.13 -1.56
N ASN A 118 -17.76 -2.22 -2.29
CA ASN A 118 -17.75 -2.25 -3.75
C ASN A 118 -18.55 -3.44 -4.30
N ILE A 119 -18.33 -4.63 -3.75
CA ILE A 119 -19.02 -5.87 -4.16
C ILE A 119 -20.52 -5.80 -3.84
N ILE A 120 -20.91 -5.37 -2.64
CA ILE A 120 -22.32 -5.29 -2.23
C ILE A 120 -23.09 -4.24 -3.06
N MET A 121 -22.43 -3.13 -3.39
CA MET A 121 -22.99 -2.04 -4.20
C MET A 121 -22.83 -2.29 -5.71
N SER A 122 -22.27 -3.43 -6.13
CA SER A 122 -22.08 -3.80 -7.53
C SER A 122 -23.34 -4.46 -8.14
N GLY A 123 -23.28 -4.81 -9.43
CA GLY A 123 -24.40 -5.43 -10.16
C GLY A 123 -25.61 -4.49 -10.27
N PRO A 124 -26.86 -4.96 -10.05
CA PRO A 124 -28.07 -4.14 -10.25
C PRO A 124 -28.13 -2.93 -9.31
N ASN A 125 -27.44 -2.99 -8.16
CA ASN A 125 -27.35 -1.86 -7.24
C ASN A 125 -26.50 -0.71 -7.79
N THR A 126 -25.58 -0.96 -8.73
CA THR A 126 -24.74 0.08 -9.33
C THR A 126 -25.56 1.13 -10.06
N LEU A 127 -26.62 0.71 -10.75
CA LEU A 127 -27.49 1.59 -11.53
C LEU A 127 -28.41 2.45 -10.64
N LYS A 128 -28.54 2.10 -9.35
CA LYS A 128 -29.34 2.87 -8.37
C LYS A 128 -28.51 3.94 -7.64
N LEU A 129 -27.19 3.93 -7.80
CA LEU A 129 -26.28 4.88 -7.15
C LEU A 129 -26.39 6.25 -7.82
N THR A 130 -26.04 7.29 -7.06
CA THR A 130 -25.71 8.59 -7.64
C THR A 130 -24.22 8.62 -8.01
N PRO A 131 -23.79 9.44 -8.97
CA PRO A 131 -22.38 9.61 -9.31
C PRO A 131 -21.49 9.93 -8.10
N ILE A 132 -21.95 10.71 -7.12
CA ILE A 132 -21.19 10.97 -5.88
C ILE A 132 -20.91 9.67 -5.10
N LEU A 133 -21.94 8.84 -4.87
CA LEU A 133 -21.77 7.57 -4.18
C LEU A 133 -20.88 6.61 -4.98
N TRP A 134 -20.96 6.67 -6.32
CA TRP A 134 -20.11 5.90 -7.21
C TRP A 134 -18.64 6.32 -7.08
N PHE A 135 -18.35 7.63 -7.09
CA PHE A 135 -16.99 8.14 -6.86
C PHE A 135 -16.47 7.81 -5.46
N LEU A 136 -17.33 7.84 -4.44
CA LEU A 136 -16.93 7.43 -3.10
C LEU A 136 -16.58 5.93 -3.04
N ARG A 137 -17.37 5.08 -3.73
CA ARG A 137 -17.15 3.63 -3.82
C ARG A 137 -15.82 3.29 -4.49
N GLU A 138 -15.60 3.80 -5.70
CA GLU A 138 -14.36 3.53 -6.45
C GLU A 138 -13.16 4.30 -5.87
N GLY A 139 -13.37 5.57 -5.50
CA GLY A 139 -12.37 6.42 -4.88
C GLY A 139 -11.86 5.86 -3.55
N GLY A 140 -12.71 5.18 -2.77
CA GLY A 140 -12.30 4.47 -1.55
C GLY A 140 -11.21 3.43 -1.82
N VAL A 141 -11.33 2.66 -2.91
CA VAL A 141 -10.31 1.69 -3.33
C VAL A 141 -8.99 2.38 -3.74
N PHE A 142 -9.08 3.49 -4.48
CA PHE A 142 -7.90 4.28 -4.85
C PHE A 142 -7.19 4.89 -3.64
N ILE A 143 -7.95 5.42 -2.67
CA ILE A 143 -7.41 6.00 -1.44
C ILE A 143 -6.68 4.94 -0.61
N THR A 144 -7.28 3.76 -0.41
CA THR A 144 -6.65 2.69 0.39
C THR A 144 -5.42 2.12 -0.30
N LEU A 145 -5.43 2.02 -1.64
CA LEU A 145 -4.25 1.69 -2.43
C LEU A 145 -3.14 2.74 -2.26
N ALA A 146 -3.47 4.02 -2.44
CA ALA A 146 -2.50 5.11 -2.32
C ALA A 146 -1.87 5.14 -0.92
N ALA A 147 -2.69 5.02 0.13
CA ALA A 147 -2.22 4.95 1.52
C ALA A 147 -1.25 3.78 1.72
N SER A 148 -1.55 2.60 1.15
CA SER A 148 -0.69 1.41 1.23
C SER A 148 0.65 1.60 0.50
N VAL A 149 0.62 2.13 -0.74
CA VAL A 149 1.84 2.39 -1.55
C VAL A 149 2.74 3.42 -0.88
N ILE A 150 2.17 4.53 -0.39
CA ILE A 150 2.93 5.57 0.31
C ILE A 150 3.48 5.02 1.64
N SER A 151 2.72 4.18 2.35
CA SER A 151 3.20 3.50 3.56
C SER A 151 4.37 2.56 3.27
N LEU A 152 4.33 1.80 2.18
CA LEU A 152 5.45 0.96 1.74
C LEU A 152 6.68 1.79 1.39
N LEU A 153 6.51 2.94 0.73
CA LEU A 153 7.60 3.88 0.48
C LEU A 153 8.20 4.42 1.79
N ALA A 154 7.37 4.82 2.75
CA ALA A 154 7.82 5.29 4.06
C ALA A 154 8.60 4.20 4.81
N ILE A 155 8.12 2.95 4.77
CA ILE A 155 8.83 1.79 5.30
C ILE A 155 10.17 1.63 4.57
N ALA A 156 10.21 1.69 3.24
CA ALA A 156 11.45 1.57 2.46
C ALA A 156 12.48 2.64 2.83
N ILE A 157 12.05 3.89 2.98
CA ILE A 157 12.92 5.01 3.39
C ILE A 157 13.43 4.79 4.83
N GLU A 158 12.57 4.42 5.77
CA GLU A 158 12.96 4.13 7.16
C GLU A 158 13.98 2.98 7.23
N ARG A 159 13.74 1.90 6.48
CA ARG A 159 14.65 0.75 6.38
C ARG A 159 15.99 1.18 5.78
N HIS A 160 15.97 1.97 4.72
CA HIS A 160 17.20 2.47 4.10
C HIS A 160 18.01 3.30 5.10
N VAL A 161 17.38 4.27 5.77
CA VAL A 161 18.06 5.12 6.77
C VAL A 161 18.66 4.27 7.90
N THR A 162 17.89 3.36 8.50
CA THR A 162 18.33 2.54 9.63
C THR A 162 19.42 1.53 9.27
N MET A 163 19.40 0.97 8.06
CA MET A 163 20.39 -0.01 7.61
C MET A 163 21.70 0.66 7.15
N VAL A 164 21.62 1.86 6.54
CA VAL A 164 22.81 2.63 6.15
C VAL A 164 23.56 3.17 7.37
N THR A 165 22.84 3.68 8.37
CA THR A 165 23.50 4.27 9.55
C THR A 165 23.99 3.25 10.58
N MET A 166 23.64 1.95 10.45
CA MET A 166 24.03 0.84 11.36
C MET A 166 23.81 1.05 12.88
N ARG A 167 23.25 2.18 13.28
CA ARG A 167 22.95 2.54 14.65
C ARG A 167 21.46 2.25 14.90
N PRO A 168 21.11 1.53 15.98
CA PRO A 168 19.71 1.47 16.40
C PRO A 168 19.27 2.91 16.65
N TYR A 169 18.25 3.34 15.91
CA TYR A 169 17.72 4.70 15.91
C TYR A 169 17.39 5.11 17.36
N HIS A 170 18.32 5.79 18.02
CA HIS A 170 18.09 6.36 19.34
C HIS A 170 17.33 7.67 19.14
N GLY A 171 16.01 7.59 19.20
CA GLY A 171 15.15 8.77 19.32
C GLY A 171 14.62 9.34 18.02
N ALA A 172 13.80 8.58 17.28
CA ALA A 172 12.87 9.22 16.35
C ALA A 172 11.83 9.89 17.23
N LYS A 173 11.75 11.22 17.20
CA LYS A 173 10.63 11.93 17.82
C LYS A 173 9.36 11.32 17.23
N LYS A 174 8.50 10.71 18.06
CA LYS A 174 7.19 10.12 17.71
C LYS A 174 6.43 10.97 16.67
N GLY A 175 6.57 12.29 16.76
CA GLY A 175 6.06 13.28 15.80
C GLY A 175 6.47 13.06 14.34
N ARG A 176 7.72 12.66 14.02
CA ARG A 176 8.12 12.39 12.62
C ARG A 176 7.32 11.24 12.02
N MET A 177 7.06 10.18 12.78
CA MET A 177 6.29 9.03 12.28
C MET A 177 4.81 9.41 12.12
N LEU A 178 4.27 10.18 13.06
CA LEU A 178 2.90 10.71 12.95
C LEU A 178 2.73 11.65 11.74
N TRP A 179 3.71 12.50 11.44
CA TRP A 179 3.73 13.33 10.24
C TRP A 179 3.76 12.51 8.95
N LEU A 180 4.56 11.43 8.90
CA LEU A 180 4.58 10.52 7.75
C LEU A 180 3.23 9.82 7.55
N ILE A 181 2.59 9.39 8.64
CA ILE A 181 1.26 8.79 8.60
C ILE A 181 0.24 9.81 8.12
N GLY A 182 0.15 10.99 8.75
CA GLY A 182 -0.76 12.05 8.35
C GLY A 182 -0.57 12.49 6.89
N GLY A 183 0.69 12.66 6.47
CA GLY A 183 1.03 12.97 5.08
C GLY A 183 0.62 11.88 4.10
N SER A 184 0.73 10.59 4.48
CA SER A 184 0.29 9.48 3.63
C SER A 184 -1.21 9.49 3.38
N TRP A 185 -2.02 9.76 4.42
CA TRP A 185 -3.46 9.86 4.30
C TRP A 185 -3.91 11.13 3.56
N ALA A 186 -3.24 12.26 3.79
CA ALA A 186 -3.51 13.50 3.08
C ALA A 186 -3.25 13.34 1.57
N LEU A 187 -2.12 12.75 1.17
CA LEU A 187 -1.80 12.53 -0.24
C LEU A 187 -2.72 11.48 -0.88
N ALA A 188 -3.06 10.42 -0.15
CA ALA A 188 -4.03 9.42 -0.61
C ALA A 188 -5.43 10.01 -0.82
N GLY A 189 -5.92 10.79 0.15
CA GLY A 189 -7.20 11.48 0.08
C GLY A 189 -7.25 12.51 -1.03
N LEU A 190 -6.17 13.29 -1.21
CA LEU A 190 -6.05 14.24 -2.32
C LEU A 190 -6.20 13.52 -3.67
N MET A 191 -5.45 12.43 -3.87
CA MET A 191 -5.57 11.64 -5.10
C MET A 191 -7.00 11.12 -5.33
N GLY A 192 -7.68 10.66 -4.28
CA GLY A 192 -9.05 10.15 -4.36
C GLY A 192 -10.11 11.22 -4.64
N VAL A 193 -9.90 12.47 -4.20
CA VAL A 193 -10.91 13.54 -4.33
C VAL A 193 -10.82 14.31 -5.67
N LEU A 194 -9.67 14.30 -6.34
CA LEU A 194 -9.46 14.98 -7.63
C LEU A 194 -10.54 14.70 -8.71
N PRO A 195 -11.03 13.46 -8.90
CA PRO A 195 -12.11 13.18 -9.84
C PRO A 195 -13.41 13.89 -9.46
N VAL A 196 -13.74 13.96 -8.17
CA VAL A 196 -14.93 14.63 -7.64
C VAL A 196 -14.83 16.15 -7.82
N LEU A 197 -13.62 16.70 -7.71
CA LEU A 197 -13.35 18.13 -7.95
C LEU A 197 -13.37 18.52 -9.44
N GLY A 198 -13.52 17.57 -10.36
CA GLY A 198 -13.72 17.86 -11.78
C GLY A 198 -12.78 17.11 -12.74
N TRP A 199 -11.80 16.35 -12.25
CA TRP A 199 -10.94 15.53 -13.11
C TRP A 199 -11.62 14.19 -13.50
N ASN A 200 -12.81 14.30 -14.07
CA ASN A 200 -13.64 13.19 -14.54
C ASN A 200 -14.11 13.41 -15.98
N CYS A 201 -14.91 12.48 -16.50
CA CYS A 201 -15.40 12.52 -17.88
C CYS A 201 -16.92 12.71 -18.00
N MET A 202 -17.60 13.14 -16.92
CA MET A 202 -19.08 13.23 -16.84
C MET A 202 -19.70 14.02 -18.00
N CYS A 203 -19.01 15.08 -18.42
CA CYS A 203 -19.46 15.98 -19.49
C CYS A 203 -18.76 15.70 -20.84
N ARG A 204 -17.93 14.66 -20.93
CA ARG A 204 -17.12 14.27 -22.11
C ARG A 204 -16.98 12.75 -22.22
N LEU A 205 -18.03 12.09 -22.75
CA LEU A 205 -18.11 10.63 -22.83
C LEU A 205 -16.93 9.98 -23.59
N ASN A 206 -16.41 10.64 -24.64
CA ASN A 206 -15.30 10.14 -25.45
C ASN A 206 -13.97 9.99 -24.68
N GLN A 207 -13.84 10.64 -23.52
CA GLN A 207 -12.64 10.56 -22.67
C GLN A 207 -12.80 9.57 -21.51
N CYS A 208 -13.94 8.87 -21.42
CA CYS A 208 -14.23 7.94 -20.34
C CYS A 208 -13.49 6.61 -20.47
N SER A 209 -13.03 6.10 -19.33
CA SER A 209 -12.44 4.77 -19.17
C SER A 209 -13.51 3.67 -19.36
N THR A 210 -13.14 2.56 -20.00
CA THR A 210 -14.03 1.39 -20.12
C THR A 210 -14.13 0.65 -18.80
N VAL A 211 -13.03 0.56 -18.06
CA VAL A 211 -12.97 -0.14 -16.76
C VAL A 211 -13.73 0.66 -15.69
N LEU A 212 -13.58 1.98 -15.67
CA LEU A 212 -14.23 2.88 -14.71
C LEU A 212 -15.01 3.96 -15.46
N PRO A 213 -16.31 3.72 -15.80
CA PRO A 213 -17.05 4.54 -16.75
C PRO A 213 -17.19 6.04 -16.45
N LEU A 214 -17.02 6.49 -15.20
CA LEU A 214 -17.08 7.91 -14.84
C LEU A 214 -15.70 8.57 -14.70
N TYR A 215 -14.62 7.78 -14.69
CA TYR A 215 -13.26 8.30 -14.63
C TYR A 215 -12.74 8.67 -16.03
N ALA A 216 -12.01 9.79 -16.10
CA ALA A 216 -11.29 10.16 -17.31
C ALA A 216 -10.06 9.26 -17.50
N LYS A 217 -9.79 8.82 -18.74
CA LYS A 217 -8.58 8.05 -19.10
C LYS A 217 -7.30 8.78 -18.67
N SER A 218 -7.25 10.11 -18.80
CA SER A 218 -6.10 10.92 -18.38
C SER A 218 -5.82 10.85 -16.88
N TYR A 219 -6.86 10.83 -16.04
CA TYR A 219 -6.70 10.66 -14.60
C TYR A 219 -6.18 9.26 -14.26
N ILE A 220 -6.74 8.22 -14.88
CA ILE A 220 -6.30 6.84 -14.64
C ILE A 220 -4.82 6.67 -15.03
N MET A 221 -4.40 7.21 -16.18
CA MET A 221 -2.99 7.22 -16.59
C MET A 221 -2.08 7.97 -15.62
N CYS A 222 -2.54 9.11 -15.09
CA CYS A 222 -1.81 9.85 -14.07
C CYS A 222 -1.61 8.97 -12.83
N CYS A 223 -2.66 8.33 -12.32
CA CYS A 223 -2.56 7.47 -11.14
C CYS A 223 -1.66 6.25 -11.37
N VAL A 224 -1.82 5.56 -12.50
CA VAL A 224 -0.99 4.40 -12.85
C VAL A 224 0.48 4.79 -12.98
N SER A 225 0.78 5.93 -13.62
CA SER A 225 2.17 6.38 -13.76
C SER A 225 2.79 6.79 -12.42
N VAL A 226 2.07 7.51 -11.56
CA VAL A 226 2.50 7.86 -10.20
C VAL A 226 2.76 6.62 -9.35
N PHE A 227 1.82 5.67 -9.30
CA PHE A 227 2.03 4.43 -8.52
C PHE A 227 3.18 3.60 -9.06
N SER A 228 3.33 3.50 -10.38
CA SER A 228 4.45 2.78 -11.00
C SER A 228 5.79 3.44 -10.68
N ALA A 229 5.87 4.78 -10.73
CA ALA A 229 7.07 5.52 -10.36
C ALA A 229 7.44 5.33 -8.88
N VAL A 230 6.45 5.33 -7.97
CA VAL A 230 6.67 5.06 -6.55
C VAL A 230 7.16 3.63 -6.33
N LEU A 231 6.54 2.64 -6.97
CA LEU A 231 7.00 1.24 -6.89
C LEU A 231 8.43 1.07 -7.41
N LEU A 232 8.77 1.71 -8.53
CA LEU A 232 10.13 1.71 -9.06
C LEU A 232 11.12 2.33 -8.06
N ALA A 233 10.77 3.47 -7.46
CA ALA A 233 11.59 4.11 -6.43
C ALA A 233 11.82 3.18 -5.24
N ILE A 234 10.79 2.46 -4.79
CA ILE A 234 10.89 1.46 -3.72
C ILE A 234 11.86 0.35 -4.12
N VAL A 235 11.73 -0.22 -5.33
CA VAL A 235 12.65 -1.27 -5.83
C VAL A 235 14.09 -0.76 -5.86
N VAL A 236 14.34 0.44 -6.39
CA VAL A 236 15.68 1.04 -6.44
C VAL A 236 16.27 1.23 -5.03
N LEU A 237 15.47 1.71 -4.08
CA LEU A 237 15.88 1.83 -2.69
C LEU A 237 16.27 0.47 -2.10
N TYR A 238 15.46 -0.57 -2.30
CA TYR A 238 15.80 -1.91 -1.78
C TYR A 238 17.01 -2.54 -2.45
N VAL A 239 17.20 -2.36 -3.75
CA VAL A 239 18.41 -2.82 -4.44
C VAL A 239 19.65 -2.12 -3.84
N ARG A 240 19.58 -0.81 -3.58
CA ARG A 240 20.65 -0.07 -2.91
C ARG A 240 20.90 -0.61 -1.50
N VAL A 241 19.86 -0.80 -0.70
CA VAL A 241 19.98 -1.38 0.66
C VAL A 241 20.63 -2.77 0.60
N PHE A 242 20.18 -3.64 -0.30
CA PHE A 242 20.72 -4.99 -0.44
C PHE A 242 22.20 -4.97 -0.80
N ARG A 243 22.61 -4.12 -1.75
CA ARG A 243 24.02 -3.94 -2.13
C ARG A 243 24.86 -3.46 -0.95
N ILE A 244 24.37 -2.46 -0.20
CA ILE A 244 25.07 -1.91 0.98
C ILE A 244 25.26 -2.99 2.04
N VAL A 245 24.20 -3.74 2.39
CA VAL A 245 24.31 -4.77 3.42
C VAL A 245 25.21 -5.94 2.99
N ARG A 246 25.19 -6.32 1.71
CA ARG A 246 26.10 -7.34 1.17
C ARG A 246 27.55 -6.87 1.21
N ALA A 247 27.83 -5.65 0.77
CA ALA A 247 29.17 -5.06 0.81
C ALA A 247 29.70 -4.93 2.26
N ASN A 248 28.85 -4.53 3.20
CA ASN A 248 29.20 -4.42 4.61
C ASN A 248 29.43 -5.78 5.26
N THR A 249 28.62 -6.78 4.92
CA THR A 249 28.81 -8.16 5.41
C THR A 249 30.09 -8.78 4.85
N GLN A 250 30.43 -8.51 3.59
CA GLN A 250 31.69 -8.94 2.99
C GLN A 250 32.88 -8.25 3.68
N ARG A 251 32.84 -6.93 3.85
CA ARG A 251 33.89 -6.20 4.60
C ARG A 251 34.09 -6.76 6.01
N GLN A 252 33.02 -7.08 6.74
CA GLN A 252 33.10 -7.68 8.07
C GLN A 252 33.71 -9.10 8.08
N ARG A 253 33.58 -9.87 6.99
CA ARG A 253 34.24 -11.17 6.85
C ARG A 253 35.75 -11.03 6.62
N LEU A 254 36.16 -9.97 5.90
CA LEU A 254 37.56 -9.64 5.67
C LEU A 254 38.22 -8.91 6.84
N SER A 255 37.45 -8.15 7.63
CA SER A 255 37.95 -7.55 8.88
C SER A 255 38.35 -8.68 9.82
N GLY A 256 39.64 -8.78 10.16
CA GLY A 256 40.24 -9.81 11.02
C GLY A 256 39.78 -9.83 12.49
N ALA A 257 38.53 -9.44 12.77
CA ALA A 257 37.93 -9.49 14.08
C ALA A 257 37.95 -10.92 14.64
N LYS A 258 38.57 -11.10 15.81
CA LYS A 258 38.67 -12.39 16.52
C LYS A 258 37.57 -12.54 17.58
N GLY A 259 37.23 -13.79 17.90
CA GLY A 259 36.43 -14.13 19.09
C GLY A 259 34.96 -13.67 19.08
N SER A 260 34.48 -13.21 20.24
CA SER A 260 33.07 -12.88 20.49
C SER A 260 32.56 -11.68 19.67
N LEU A 261 33.44 -10.74 19.30
CA LEU A 261 33.09 -9.55 18.53
C LEU A 261 32.67 -9.91 17.08
N ARG A 262 33.36 -10.88 16.46
CA ARG A 262 32.98 -11.43 15.15
C ARG A 262 31.66 -12.18 15.21
N LYS A 263 31.43 -12.99 16.26
CA LYS A 263 30.14 -13.67 16.48
C LYS A 263 29.00 -12.65 16.66
N GLY A 264 29.21 -11.59 17.43
CA GLY A 264 28.23 -10.51 17.64
C GLY A 264 27.88 -9.76 16.34
N MET A 265 28.88 -9.36 15.55
CA MET A 265 28.66 -8.70 14.25
C MET A 265 27.97 -9.62 13.24
N ALA A 266 28.36 -10.91 13.17
CA ALA A 266 27.71 -11.89 12.30
C ALA A 266 26.23 -12.09 12.65
N ARG A 267 25.89 -12.22 13.95
CA ARG A 267 24.51 -12.34 14.42
C ARG A 267 23.68 -11.10 14.08
N LYS A 268 24.27 -9.91 14.21
CA LYS A 268 23.65 -8.63 13.85
C LYS A 268 23.39 -8.56 12.32
N SER A 269 24.37 -8.91 11.49
CA SER A 269 24.22 -8.98 10.02
C SER A 269 23.14 -10.00 9.60
N GLN A 270 23.13 -11.20 10.17
CA GLN A 270 22.10 -12.22 9.92
C GLN A 270 20.69 -11.70 10.23
N LYS A 271 20.51 -10.98 11.35
CA LYS A 271 19.23 -10.36 11.71
C LYS A 271 18.78 -9.33 10.66
N TYR A 272 19.69 -8.50 10.16
CA TYR A 272 19.38 -7.55 9.08
C TYR A 272 19.03 -8.24 7.76
N MET A 273 19.74 -9.32 7.40
CA MET A 273 19.45 -10.10 6.19
C MET A 273 18.09 -10.81 6.26
N ALA A 274 17.73 -11.35 7.42
CA ALA A 274 16.41 -11.94 7.64
C ALA A 274 15.30 -10.89 7.46
N LEU A 275 15.46 -9.71 8.07
CA LEU A 275 14.52 -8.61 7.93
C LEU A 275 14.40 -8.10 6.47
N LEU A 276 15.51 -8.03 5.75
CA LEU A 276 15.52 -7.68 4.32
C LEU A 276 14.74 -8.69 3.48
N LYS A 277 14.97 -9.99 3.71
CA LYS A 277 14.23 -11.06 3.03
C LYS A 277 12.72 -10.89 3.18
N THR A 278 12.26 -10.68 4.41
CA THR A 278 10.83 -10.45 4.72
C THR A 278 10.26 -9.32 3.89
N VAL A 279 10.93 -8.17 3.89
CA VAL A 279 10.43 -6.95 3.25
C VAL A 279 10.49 -7.07 1.73
N THR A 280 11.52 -7.72 1.18
CA THR A 280 11.58 -8.06 -0.25
C THR A 280 10.44 -8.99 -0.66
N ILE A 281 10.07 -9.96 0.18
CA ILE A 281 8.92 -10.85 -0.08
C ILE A 281 7.62 -10.02 -0.10
N VAL A 282 7.38 -9.17 0.90
CA VAL A 282 6.19 -8.30 0.95
C VAL A 282 6.10 -7.42 -0.30
N LEU A 283 7.20 -6.78 -0.68
CA LEU A 283 7.24 -5.93 -1.88
C LEU A 283 7.01 -6.74 -3.17
N GLY A 284 7.62 -7.92 -3.28
CA GLY A 284 7.46 -8.79 -4.44
C GLY A 284 6.01 -9.25 -4.62
N VAL A 285 5.36 -9.66 -3.53
CA VAL A 285 3.94 -10.01 -3.52
C VAL A 285 3.07 -8.83 -3.93
N PHE A 286 3.34 -7.63 -3.40
CA PHE A 286 2.62 -6.42 -3.79
C PHE A 286 2.71 -6.17 -5.30
N ILE A 287 3.90 -6.21 -5.88
CA ILE A 287 4.09 -5.99 -7.32
C ILE A 287 3.35 -7.05 -8.13
N VAL A 288 3.47 -8.33 -7.78
CA VAL A 288 2.82 -9.42 -8.51
C VAL A 288 1.28 -9.31 -8.47
N CYS A 289 0.72 -8.92 -7.32
CA CYS A 289 -0.72 -8.77 -7.18
C CYS A 289 -1.28 -7.54 -7.90
N TRP A 290 -0.56 -6.41 -7.91
CA TRP A 290 -1.05 -5.15 -8.47
C TRP A 290 -0.69 -4.90 -9.93
N LEU A 291 0.44 -5.46 -10.40
CA LEU A 291 0.91 -5.26 -11.78
C LEU A 291 -0.14 -5.63 -12.84
N PRO A 292 -0.86 -6.76 -12.75
CA PRO A 292 -1.88 -7.11 -13.74
C PRO A 292 -2.97 -6.03 -13.87
N LEU A 293 -3.40 -5.44 -12.76
CA LEU A 293 -4.41 -4.38 -12.76
C LEU A 293 -3.84 -3.06 -13.32
N PHE A 294 -2.60 -2.69 -12.98
CA PHE A 294 -1.96 -1.51 -13.56
C PHE A 294 -1.77 -1.61 -15.07
N LEU A 295 -1.41 -2.80 -15.57
CA LEU A 295 -1.33 -3.05 -17.01
C LEU A 295 -2.70 -2.95 -17.68
N LEU A 296 -3.76 -3.49 -17.06
CA LEU A 296 -5.12 -3.38 -17.58
C LEU A 296 -5.62 -1.92 -17.64
N LEU A 297 -5.38 -1.14 -16.58
CA LEU A 297 -5.76 0.28 -16.52
C LEU A 297 -4.93 1.15 -17.49
N GLY A 298 -3.65 0.82 -17.67
CA GLY A 298 -2.83 1.41 -18.72
C GLY A 298 -3.40 1.13 -20.11
N LEU A 299 -3.72 -0.14 -20.40
CA LEU A 299 -4.32 -0.57 -21.67
C LEU A 299 -5.64 0.16 -21.98
N ASP A 300 -6.52 0.32 -20.98
CA ASP A 300 -7.80 1.02 -21.15
C ASP A 300 -7.64 2.45 -21.66
N SER A 301 -6.54 3.10 -21.29
CA SER A 301 -6.27 4.48 -21.67
C SER A 301 -5.81 4.62 -23.12
N PHE A 302 -5.21 3.57 -23.68
CA PHE A 302 -4.78 3.51 -25.09
C PHE A 302 -5.80 2.83 -26.00
N CYS A 303 -6.73 2.06 -25.45
CA CYS A 303 -7.75 1.38 -26.24
C CYS A 303 -8.95 2.29 -26.54
N LEU A 304 -9.50 2.16 -27.75
CA LEU A 304 -10.78 2.77 -28.10
C LEU A 304 -11.92 2.11 -27.31
N THR A 305 -12.95 2.89 -26.98
CA THR A 305 -14.13 2.40 -26.26
C THR A 305 -14.75 1.23 -27.01
N ARG A 306 -15.03 0.11 -26.30
CA ARG A 306 -15.51 -1.17 -26.87
C ARG A 306 -14.53 -1.92 -27.80
N GLY A 307 -13.30 -1.44 -27.97
CA GLY A 307 -12.30 -2.11 -28.81
C GLY A 307 -11.60 -3.30 -28.14
N CYS A 308 -11.55 -3.32 -26.80
CA CYS A 308 -10.81 -4.33 -26.05
C CYS A 308 -11.73 -5.14 -25.12
N PRO A 309 -12.11 -6.38 -25.47
CA PRO A 309 -13.01 -7.20 -24.64
C PRO A 309 -12.39 -7.59 -23.29
N LEU A 310 -11.05 -7.60 -23.18
CA LEU A 310 -10.34 -7.88 -21.94
C LEU A 310 -10.71 -6.90 -20.81
N LEU A 311 -11.04 -5.64 -21.14
CA LEU A 311 -11.38 -4.60 -20.16
C LEU A 311 -12.70 -4.88 -19.41
N LEU A 312 -13.58 -5.71 -19.99
CA LEU A 312 -14.83 -6.13 -19.34
C LEU A 312 -14.59 -7.16 -18.22
N LYS A 313 -13.42 -7.81 -18.21
CA LYS A 313 -13.02 -8.83 -17.23
C LYS A 313 -12.20 -8.27 -16.05
N ALA A 314 -12.28 -6.95 -15.80
CA ALA A 314 -11.50 -6.25 -14.78
C ALA A 314 -11.64 -6.81 -13.35
N ASP A 315 -12.79 -7.42 -13.01
CA ASP A 315 -13.06 -7.97 -11.67
C ASP A 315 -12.04 -9.05 -11.27
N TYR A 316 -11.57 -9.88 -12.21
CA TYR A 316 -10.55 -10.88 -11.92
C TYR A 316 -9.21 -10.26 -11.55
N PHE A 317 -8.84 -9.17 -12.23
CA PHE A 317 -7.61 -8.41 -11.94
C PHE A 317 -7.72 -7.70 -10.59
N LEU A 318 -8.90 -7.17 -10.25
CA LEU A 318 -9.18 -6.63 -8.93
C LEU A 318 -9.10 -7.73 -7.86
N GLY A 319 -9.63 -8.93 -8.13
CA GLY A 319 -9.52 -10.10 -7.25
C GLY A 319 -8.08 -10.47 -6.92
N VAL A 320 -7.19 -10.47 -7.93
CA VAL A 320 -5.75 -10.70 -7.73
C VAL A 320 -5.12 -9.59 -6.87
N ALA A 321 -5.55 -8.33 -7.06
CA ALA A 321 -5.09 -7.23 -6.22
C ALA A 321 -5.56 -7.36 -4.75
N MET A 322 -6.78 -7.85 -4.50
CA MET A 322 -7.28 -8.10 -3.13
C MET A 322 -6.42 -9.09 -2.34
N VAL A 323 -5.86 -10.10 -3.02
CA VAL A 323 -5.00 -11.13 -2.38
C VAL A 323 -3.78 -10.49 -1.70
N ASN A 324 -3.29 -9.35 -2.16
CA ASN A 324 -2.20 -8.63 -1.49
C ASN A 324 -2.51 -8.32 -0.01
N SER A 325 -3.71 -7.80 0.26
CA SER A 325 -4.13 -7.42 1.61
C SER A 325 -4.39 -8.64 2.51
N LEU A 326 -4.64 -9.81 1.92
CA LEU A 326 -4.71 -11.11 2.62
C LEU A 326 -3.31 -11.65 2.98
N LEU A 327 -2.35 -11.52 2.06
CA LEU A 327 -1.02 -12.09 2.25
C LEU A 327 -0.17 -11.33 3.28
N ASN A 328 -0.44 -10.05 3.54
CA ASN A 328 0.37 -9.22 4.45
C ASN A 328 0.46 -9.82 5.88
N PRO A 329 -0.65 -10.09 6.61
CA PRO A 329 -0.63 -10.77 7.91
C PRO A 329 0.08 -12.14 7.90
N ILE A 330 -0.12 -12.94 6.84
CA ILE A 330 0.51 -14.25 6.67
C ILE A 330 2.02 -14.09 6.57
N ILE A 331 2.50 -13.12 5.78
CA ILE A 331 3.93 -12.86 5.67
C ILE A 331 4.49 -12.41 7.02
N TYR A 332 3.79 -11.54 7.77
CA TYR A 332 4.27 -11.09 9.08
C TYR A 332 4.38 -12.21 10.11
N THR A 333 3.42 -13.14 10.14
CA THR A 333 3.44 -14.28 11.05
C THR A 333 4.52 -15.30 10.70
N LEU A 334 4.78 -15.53 9.41
CA LEU A 334 5.85 -16.43 8.95
C LEU A 334 7.24 -15.84 9.18
N THR A 335 7.37 -14.52 9.06
CA THR A 335 8.68 -13.86 9.06
C THR A 335 9.10 -13.28 10.41
N SER A 336 8.14 -13.01 11.31
CA SER A 336 8.41 -12.45 12.64
C SER A 336 7.92 -13.36 13.75
N LYS A 337 8.86 -14.02 14.44
CA LYS A 337 8.58 -14.83 15.64
C LYS A 337 7.89 -14.01 16.74
N ASP A 338 8.19 -12.72 16.83
CA ASP A 338 7.59 -11.83 17.84
C ASP A 338 6.14 -11.52 17.49
N MET A 339 5.85 -11.21 16.23
CA MET A 339 4.48 -10.98 15.76
C MET A 339 3.63 -12.24 15.90
N ARG A 340 4.16 -13.38 15.48
CA ARG A 340 3.51 -14.69 15.63
C ARG A 340 3.15 -14.99 17.08
N ARG A 341 4.08 -14.75 18.02
CA ARG A 341 3.81 -14.93 19.46
C ARG A 341 2.76 -13.96 20.00
N ALA A 342 2.74 -12.71 19.54
CA ALA A 342 1.74 -11.74 19.97
C ALA A 342 0.33 -12.13 19.49
N ILE A 343 0.21 -12.55 18.23
CA ILE A 343 -1.06 -13.00 17.65
C ILE A 343 -1.55 -14.29 18.33
N LEU A 344 -0.67 -15.28 18.52
CA LEU A 344 -1.01 -16.50 19.27
C LEU A 344 -1.47 -16.19 20.70
N LYS A 345 -0.83 -15.24 21.39
CA LYS A 345 -1.25 -14.82 22.73
C LYS A 345 -2.63 -14.18 22.74
N LEU A 346 -3.02 -13.47 21.68
CA LEU A 346 -4.35 -12.85 21.56
C LEU A 346 -5.42 -13.91 21.25
N LEU A 347 -5.19 -14.73 20.22
CA LEU A 347 -6.15 -15.74 19.77
C LEU A 347 -6.30 -16.89 20.77
N CYS A 348 -5.21 -17.31 21.41
CA CYS A 348 -5.23 -18.39 22.38
C CYS A 348 -5.36 -17.91 23.83
N ARG A 349 -5.78 -16.66 24.11
CA ARG A 349 -6.03 -16.23 25.51
C ARG A 349 -6.95 -17.18 26.30
N PRO A 350 -8.05 -17.72 25.72
CA PRO A 350 -8.87 -18.72 26.41
C PRO A 350 -8.16 -20.08 26.59
N CYS A 351 -7.25 -20.45 25.68
CA CYS A 351 -6.55 -21.75 25.70
C CYS A 351 -5.21 -21.74 26.46
N LEU A 352 -4.62 -20.56 26.67
CA LEU A 352 -3.35 -20.34 27.36
C LEU A 352 -3.51 -19.99 28.83
N MET A 353 -4.74 -19.68 29.26
CA MET A 353 -5.07 -19.51 30.66
C MET A 353 -5.47 -20.87 31.22
N THR A 354 -4.65 -21.38 32.14
CA THR A 354 -5.06 -22.46 33.05
C THR A 354 -6.21 -21.92 33.93
N LYS A 355 -7.07 -22.78 34.49
CA LYS A 355 -8.17 -22.35 35.40
C LYS A 355 -7.69 -21.44 36.55
N ASP A 356 -6.40 -21.48 36.87
CA ASP A 356 -5.74 -20.71 37.93
C ASP A 356 -5.08 -19.39 37.45
N GLY A 357 -5.36 -18.91 36.23
CA GLY A 357 -4.87 -17.62 35.74
C GLY A 357 -3.37 -17.56 35.36
N GLN A 358 -2.68 -18.71 35.35
CA GLN A 358 -1.29 -18.83 34.91
C GLN A 358 -1.19 -19.10 33.40
N VAL A 359 -0.23 -18.44 32.73
CA VAL A 359 0.05 -18.60 31.29
C VAL A 359 0.76 -19.94 31.05
N LYS A 360 0.13 -20.88 30.33
CA LYS A 360 0.76 -22.15 29.92
C LYS A 360 2.07 -21.86 29.17
N ARG A 361 3.18 -22.43 29.65
CA ARG A 361 4.48 -22.39 28.97
C ARG A 361 4.35 -23.20 27.67
N ILE A 362 4.24 -22.50 26.54
CA ILE A 362 4.13 -23.13 25.22
C ILE A 362 5.44 -23.87 24.92
N GLY A 363 5.43 -25.19 25.09
CA GLY A 363 6.28 -26.11 24.34
C GLY A 363 5.45 -26.69 23.20
N ILE A 364 5.48 -26.08 22.01
CA ILE A 364 4.89 -26.66 20.80
C ILE A 364 6.04 -27.23 19.96
N PRO A 365 6.18 -28.57 19.86
CA PRO A 365 7.19 -29.21 19.02
C PRO A 365 6.65 -29.50 17.61
N PHE A 366 6.08 -28.51 16.90
CA PHE A 366 5.47 -28.79 15.58
C PHE A 366 5.67 -27.75 14.46
N LEU A 367 6.53 -26.73 14.59
CA LEU A 367 6.83 -25.84 13.45
C LEU A 367 8.31 -25.40 13.42
N GLU A 368 9.20 -26.33 13.70
CA GLU A 368 10.60 -26.27 13.26
C GLU A 368 10.76 -27.11 12.00
N CYS A 369 10.22 -26.62 10.88
CA CYS A 369 10.74 -27.02 9.59
C CYS A 369 11.25 -25.79 8.85
N SER A 370 12.55 -25.86 8.54
CA SER A 370 13.36 -24.99 7.69
C SER A 370 13.96 -23.70 8.27
N PHE A 371 15.30 -23.74 8.31
CA PHE A 371 16.31 -22.70 8.51
C PHE A 371 16.66 -22.27 9.95
N SER A 372 17.32 -23.15 10.68
CA SER A 372 18.70 -22.92 11.19
C SER A 372 19.08 -24.05 12.16
N LYS A 373 19.77 -25.09 11.67
CA LYS A 373 20.53 -25.99 12.56
C LYS A 373 21.73 -25.22 13.12
N THR A 374 22.13 -25.61 14.32
CA THR A 374 23.35 -25.25 15.08
C THR A 374 23.22 -24.06 16.04
N GLU A 375 22.72 -24.33 17.24
CA GLU A 375 23.26 -23.79 18.50
C GLU A 375 22.66 -24.62 19.66
N ALA A 376 23.25 -25.78 19.95
CA ALA A 376 23.01 -26.50 21.19
C ALA A 376 23.73 -25.75 22.32
N THR A 377 23.01 -25.39 23.38
CA THR A 377 23.58 -24.81 24.61
C THR A 377 23.29 -25.75 25.76
N LEU A 378 24.36 -26.18 26.44
CA LEU A 378 24.40 -27.04 27.62
C LEU A 378 23.73 -26.36 28.85
N PRO A 379 23.11 -27.10 29.80
CA PRO A 379 22.44 -26.51 30.96
C PRO A 379 23.44 -26.00 32.03
N LYS A 380 23.08 -24.89 32.67
CA LYS A 380 23.72 -24.35 33.88
C LYS A 380 23.32 -25.21 35.08
N LEU A 381 24.29 -25.74 35.82
CA LEU A 381 24.10 -26.41 37.10
C LEU A 381 24.08 -25.35 38.22
N GLU A 382 23.01 -25.33 39.01
CA GLU A 382 22.92 -24.67 40.32
C GLU A 382 23.70 -25.48 41.36
N GLY A 383 24.32 -24.81 42.32
CA GLY A 383 24.78 -25.47 43.53
C GLY A 383 25.82 -24.72 44.35
N LEU A 384 25.37 -24.32 45.54
CA LEU A 384 26.08 -24.39 46.83
C LEU A 384 26.63 -23.08 47.41
N GLU A 385 25.91 -22.62 48.44
CA GLU A 385 26.35 -21.70 49.49
C GLU A 385 27.48 -22.31 50.32
N THR A 386 28.51 -21.52 50.62
CA THR A 386 29.27 -21.65 51.87
C THR A 386 29.71 -20.26 52.35
N THR A 387 29.22 -19.91 53.53
CA THR A 387 29.66 -18.84 54.43
C THR A 387 31.12 -19.03 54.86
N ILE A 388 31.89 -17.94 55.07
CA ILE A 388 32.84 -17.69 56.18
C ILE A 388 33.57 -16.32 55.99
N SER A 389 33.28 -15.40 56.92
CA SER A 389 34.12 -14.51 57.75
C SER A 389 35.39 -13.75 57.26
N SER A 390 35.40 -12.46 57.66
CA SER A 390 36.49 -11.62 58.22
C SER A 390 37.52 -10.91 57.31
N GLY A 391 37.73 -9.61 57.59
CA GLY A 391 38.98 -8.90 57.27
C GLY A 391 38.84 -7.41 56.93
N ASN A 392 39.28 -6.54 57.85
CA ASN A 392 39.26 -5.07 57.78
C ASN A 392 40.37 -4.44 56.89
N ASN A 393 40.11 -3.21 56.43
CA ASN A 393 41.01 -2.07 56.11
C ASN A 393 42.10 -2.21 55.02
N ILE A 394 42.08 -1.31 54.03
CA ILE A 394 43.05 -0.19 53.82
C ILE A 394 42.82 0.50 52.45
N THR A 395 42.89 1.82 52.52
CA THR A 395 42.89 2.90 51.52
C THR A 395 43.78 2.66 50.28
N THR A 396 43.28 3.00 49.08
CA THR A 396 43.92 3.94 48.11
C THR A 396 43.10 4.06 46.81
N PRO A 397 42.94 5.26 46.23
CA PRO A 397 42.22 5.50 44.97
C PRO A 397 43.19 5.74 43.81
N SER A 398 42.90 5.24 42.60
CA SER A 398 43.63 5.58 41.35
C SER A 398 42.98 4.94 40.10
N PRO A 399 43.26 5.40 38.87
CA PRO A 399 42.42 6.36 38.13
C PRO A 399 42.02 5.79 36.74
N ILE A 400 41.86 6.64 35.72
CA ILE A 400 41.60 6.33 34.28
C ILE A 400 40.13 6.50 33.86
N LYS A 401 39.64 7.74 34.02
CA LYS A 401 38.85 8.41 32.98
C LYS A 401 39.82 9.19 32.09
N ALA A 402 40.15 8.66 30.91
CA ALA A 402 40.67 9.46 29.80
C ALA A 402 40.73 8.58 28.55
N LEU A 403 39.83 8.77 27.59
CA LEU A 403 40.12 8.73 26.16
C LEU A 403 38.84 9.08 25.36
N TYR A 404 38.62 10.38 25.12
CA TYR A 404 38.49 11.01 23.79
C TYR A 404 37.66 12.31 23.83
N PRO A 405 38.06 13.35 23.09
CA PRO A 405 37.57 14.71 23.26
C PRO A 405 36.39 15.07 22.35
N LYS A 406 35.67 16.10 22.81
CA LYS A 406 34.69 16.88 22.07
C LYS A 406 35.37 17.58 20.88
N LEU A 407 34.75 17.55 19.71
CA LEU A 407 35.06 18.48 18.62
C LEU A 407 33.79 18.81 17.83
N PHE A 408 33.60 20.12 17.64
CA PHE A 408 32.62 20.87 16.84
C PHE A 408 31.26 21.23 17.46
N LYS A 409 31.30 22.31 18.25
CA LYS A 409 30.42 23.48 18.12
C LYS A 409 30.97 24.33 16.95
N VAL A 410 30.17 24.64 15.95
CA VAL A 410 29.73 25.98 15.51
C VAL A 410 28.41 25.76 14.76
#